data_AF-A0AAU4VRJ3-F1
#
_entry.id   AF-A0AAU4VRJ3-F1
#
_cell.length_a   1.000
_cell.length_b   1.000
_cell.length_c   1.000
_cell.angle_alpha   90.00
_cell.angle_beta   90.00
_cell.angle_gamma   90.00
#
_symmetry.space_group_name_H-M   'P 1'
#
loop_
_entity.id
_entity.type
_entity.pdbx_description
1 polymer ?
#
loop_
_entity_poly.entity_id
_entity_poly.type
_entity_poly.pdbx_seq_one_letter_code
_entity_poly.pdbx_strand_id
1 'polypeptide(L)'
;MNPHTRALRHVSDLSSGPPLDPDLSVTLNFHPDRLFGDGHILTALVEEGVYRSQFVTGTSNGGLTAHAGGARWLWESRIFGGAYDDAPAETRPVYGALNFRRRQVGAAPRFGSAHFRLTADALSRTTFCYPDSYLEPESFGVADRMSLIELAEADDQDVLDDYIEAQVHAPVRIDRDVDALVLDPSHRDTDVEAAAEKLPCAVEWHAGFRLTVDELRRHPDYRGQAYVDLGEAIAVAGLLTPRILGAAARSGRYDEQALKRVWHYLARFGQCP
;
A
#
# COMPACT_ATOMS: atom_id res chain seq x y z
N MET A 1 -1.07 8.66 -28.39
CA MET A 1 -1.53 7.42 -27.73
C MET A 1 -1.59 7.69 -26.24
N ASN A 2 -2.67 7.31 -25.56
CA ASN A 2 -2.83 7.51 -24.11
C ASN A 2 -1.61 6.89 -23.36
N PRO A 3 -0.96 7.59 -22.40
CA PRO A 3 0.17 7.05 -21.64
C PRO A 3 -0.16 5.71 -20.97
N HIS A 4 -1.39 5.50 -20.49
CA HIS A 4 -1.85 4.25 -19.87
C HIS A 4 -1.76 3.08 -20.84
N THR A 5 -2.27 3.24 -22.06
CA THR A 5 -2.24 2.22 -23.10
C THR A 5 -0.80 1.93 -23.55
N ARG A 6 0.06 2.95 -23.61
CA ARG A 6 1.48 2.77 -23.93
C ARG A 6 2.19 1.94 -22.86
N ALA A 7 1.99 2.28 -21.59
CA ALA A 7 2.58 1.58 -20.46
C ALA A 7 2.12 0.12 -20.41
N LEU A 8 0.80 -0.13 -20.47
CA LEU A 8 0.22 -1.47 -20.47
C LEU A 8 0.76 -2.34 -21.61
N ARG A 9 0.83 -1.79 -22.83
CA ARG A 9 1.38 -2.52 -23.98
C ARG A 9 2.85 -2.84 -23.78
N HIS A 10 3.65 -1.86 -23.34
CA HIS A 10 5.07 -2.05 -23.12
C HIS A 10 5.33 -3.16 -22.10
N VAL A 11 4.63 -3.15 -20.97
CA VAL A 11 4.78 -4.21 -19.95
C VAL A 11 4.23 -5.54 -20.43
N SER A 12 3.13 -5.55 -21.20
CA SER A 12 2.58 -6.78 -21.80
C SER A 12 3.59 -7.48 -22.72
N ASP A 13 4.39 -6.71 -23.48
CA ASP A 13 5.44 -7.24 -24.36
C ASP A 13 6.59 -7.89 -23.56
N LEU A 14 6.78 -7.49 -22.30
CA LEU A 14 7.77 -8.05 -21.36
C LEU A 14 7.20 -9.22 -20.53
N SER A 15 5.88 -9.40 -20.54
CA SER A 15 5.19 -10.34 -19.64
C SER A 15 5.00 -11.72 -20.28
N SER A 16 4.96 -12.75 -19.44
CA SER A 16 4.74 -14.14 -19.85
C SER A 16 3.92 -14.90 -18.80
N GLY A 17 3.62 -16.18 -19.06
CA GLY A 17 2.85 -17.03 -18.16
C GLY A 17 1.35 -17.07 -18.47
N PRO A 18 0.58 -17.87 -17.70
CA PRO A 18 -0.86 -18.00 -17.85
C PRO A 18 -1.61 -16.72 -17.42
N PRO A 19 -2.89 -16.57 -17.78
CA PRO A 19 -3.71 -15.48 -17.25
C PRO A 19 -3.89 -15.59 -15.72
N LEU A 20 -4.03 -14.43 -15.09
CA LEU A 20 -4.32 -14.26 -13.67
C LEU A 20 -5.70 -14.85 -13.31
N ASP A 21 -5.79 -15.47 -12.14
CA ASP A 21 -7.07 -15.87 -11.54
C ASP A 21 -7.95 -14.61 -11.30
N PRO A 22 -9.13 -14.49 -11.93
CA PRO A 22 -9.98 -13.31 -11.81
C PRO A 22 -10.54 -13.11 -10.40
N ASP A 23 -10.48 -14.12 -9.53
CA ASP A 23 -10.90 -14.02 -8.12
C ASP A 23 -9.82 -13.35 -7.23
N LEU A 24 -8.64 -13.06 -7.77
CA LEU A 24 -7.60 -12.31 -7.07
C LEU A 24 -7.84 -10.80 -7.23
N SER A 25 -7.66 -10.07 -6.13
CA SER A 25 -7.86 -8.62 -6.09
C SER A 25 -6.56 -7.86 -5.90
N VAL A 26 -6.46 -6.67 -6.51
CA VAL A 26 -5.44 -5.68 -6.14
C VAL A 26 -5.90 -4.93 -4.90
N THR A 27 -4.99 -4.70 -3.96
CA THR A 27 -5.26 -3.89 -2.76
C THR A 27 -4.34 -2.69 -2.67
N LEU A 28 -4.89 -1.55 -2.25
CA LEU A 28 -4.16 -0.32 -1.99
C LEU A 28 -4.02 -0.13 -0.47
N ASN A 29 -2.90 -0.55 0.11
CA ASN A 29 -2.65 -0.43 1.55
C ASN A 29 -2.23 0.99 1.94
N PHE A 30 -2.85 1.55 2.99
CA PHE A 30 -2.54 2.87 3.53
C PHE A 30 -2.86 2.97 5.02
N HIS A 31 -2.42 4.05 5.66
CA HIS A 31 -2.82 4.37 7.03
C HIS A 31 -3.96 5.41 6.97
N PRO A 32 -5.18 5.05 7.39
CA PRO A 32 -6.37 5.88 7.17
C PRO A 32 -6.38 7.16 8.00
N ASP A 33 -5.57 7.19 9.06
CA ASP A 33 -5.56 8.23 10.08
C ASP A 33 -4.30 9.12 10.03
N ARG A 34 -3.53 9.05 8.93
CA ARG A 34 -2.43 9.98 8.65
C ARG A 34 -2.97 11.32 8.16
N LEU A 35 -2.24 12.38 8.47
CA LEU A 35 -2.62 13.73 8.09
C LEU A 35 -2.43 13.94 6.58
N PHE A 36 -3.37 14.69 6.00
CA PHE A 36 -3.31 15.20 4.65
C PHE A 36 -4.07 16.53 4.61
N GLY A 37 -3.37 17.63 4.31
CA GLY A 37 -3.91 18.97 4.48
C GLY A 37 -4.27 19.25 5.93
N ASP A 38 -5.47 19.81 6.16
CA ASP A 38 -5.99 20.17 7.48
C ASP A 38 -6.69 19.01 8.21
N GLY A 39 -6.79 17.83 7.60
CA GLY A 39 -7.48 16.66 8.13
C GLY A 39 -6.71 15.35 7.92
N HIS A 40 -7.42 14.23 7.99
CA HIS A 40 -6.86 12.90 7.73
C HIS A 40 -7.15 12.46 6.29
N ILE A 41 -6.36 11.52 5.78
CA ILE A 41 -6.45 10.99 4.41
C ILE A 41 -7.89 10.59 4.04
N LEU A 42 -8.64 9.93 4.93
CA LEU A 42 -10.01 9.52 4.62
C LEU A 42 -10.95 10.69 4.38
N THR A 43 -10.80 11.81 5.10
CA THR A 43 -11.63 13.00 4.87
C THR A 43 -11.41 13.56 3.48
N ALA A 44 -10.15 13.65 3.04
CA ALA A 44 -9.82 14.08 1.69
C ALA A 44 -10.36 13.10 0.63
N LEU A 45 -10.34 11.80 0.88
CA LEU A 45 -10.93 10.80 -0.02
C LEU A 45 -12.46 10.90 -0.11
N VAL A 46 -13.15 11.28 0.97
CA VAL A 46 -14.59 11.56 0.96
C VAL A 46 -14.91 12.78 0.09
N GLU A 47 -14.10 13.83 0.17
CA GLU A 47 -14.30 15.06 -0.61
C GLU A 47 -13.94 14.89 -2.08
N GLU A 48 -12.83 14.23 -2.38
CA GLU A 48 -12.31 14.13 -3.75
C GLU A 48 -12.86 12.91 -4.51
N GLY A 49 -13.20 11.83 -3.82
CA GLY A 49 -13.67 10.57 -4.42
C GLY A 49 -12.64 9.83 -5.29
N VAL A 50 -11.38 10.27 -5.28
CA VAL A 50 -10.30 9.72 -6.12
C VAL A 50 -9.05 9.42 -5.28
N TYR A 51 -8.55 8.19 -5.37
CA TYR A 51 -7.26 7.82 -4.80
C TYR A 51 -6.13 8.21 -5.76
N ARG A 52 -5.17 9.01 -5.29
CA ARG A 52 -4.13 9.62 -6.12
C ARG A 52 -2.73 9.08 -5.80
N SER A 53 -1.85 9.19 -6.79
CA SER A 53 -0.44 8.81 -6.63
C SER A 53 0.34 9.88 -5.86
N GLN A 54 1.51 9.48 -5.36
CA GLN A 54 2.47 10.36 -4.69
C GLN A 54 2.87 11.58 -5.52
N PHE A 55 2.86 11.51 -6.86
CA PHE A 55 3.18 12.65 -7.72
C PHE A 55 2.16 13.78 -7.59
N VAL A 56 0.94 13.49 -7.12
CA VAL A 56 -0.10 14.48 -6.88
C VAL A 56 -0.17 14.84 -5.40
N THR A 57 -0.10 13.85 -4.51
CA THR A 57 -0.31 14.09 -3.08
C THR A 57 0.94 14.58 -2.35
N GLY A 58 2.13 14.30 -2.88
CA GLY A 58 3.40 14.51 -2.17
C GLY A 58 3.57 13.61 -0.94
N THR A 59 2.66 12.67 -0.68
CA THR A 59 2.67 11.78 0.48
C THR A 59 2.97 10.34 0.10
N SER A 60 3.65 9.60 0.97
CA SER A 60 3.94 8.17 0.76
C SER A 60 4.39 7.50 2.05
N ASN A 61 4.14 6.19 2.15
CA ASN A 61 4.76 5.32 3.16
C ASN A 61 6.11 4.74 2.68
N GLY A 62 6.55 5.09 1.46
CA GLY A 62 7.86 4.84 0.87
C GLY A 62 8.78 6.08 0.87
N GLY A 63 9.73 6.16 -0.06
CA GLY A 63 10.59 7.34 -0.24
C GLY A 63 9.90 8.46 -1.02
N LEU A 64 10.16 9.74 -0.68
CA LEU A 64 9.62 10.93 -1.35
C LEU A 64 10.43 11.34 -2.60
N THR A 65 10.46 10.48 -3.62
CA THR A 65 11.29 10.66 -4.82
C THR A 65 10.47 10.84 -6.12
N ALA A 66 9.19 11.15 -5.99
CA ALA A 66 8.22 11.32 -7.08
C ALA A 66 8.29 12.72 -7.73
N HIS A 67 9.40 13.04 -8.39
CA HIS A 67 9.59 14.28 -9.14
C HIS A 67 10.52 14.01 -10.34
N ALA A 68 10.52 14.90 -11.34
CA ALA A 68 11.38 14.74 -12.52
C ALA A 68 12.85 14.56 -12.11
N GLY A 69 13.48 13.47 -12.58
CA GLY A 69 14.85 13.10 -12.23
C GLY A 69 15.03 12.39 -10.87
N GLY A 70 13.97 12.26 -10.07
CA GLY A 70 13.99 11.49 -8.82
C GLY A 70 13.95 9.97 -9.06
N ALA A 71 14.33 9.19 -8.04
CA ALA A 71 14.41 7.72 -8.15
C ALA A 71 13.11 7.06 -8.62
N ARG A 72 11.95 7.52 -8.12
CA ARG A 72 10.66 7.01 -8.56
C ARG A 72 10.35 7.34 -10.01
N TRP A 73 10.68 8.55 -10.44
CA TRP A 73 10.51 8.93 -11.84
C TRP A 73 11.39 8.07 -12.76
N LEU A 74 12.63 7.80 -12.36
CA LEU A 74 13.58 6.99 -13.15
C LEU A 74 13.12 5.54 -13.29
N TRP A 75 12.67 4.89 -12.20
CA TRP A 75 12.17 3.53 -12.32
C TRP A 75 10.86 3.47 -13.12
N GLU A 76 9.98 4.48 -13.01
CA GLU A 76 8.71 4.49 -13.76
C GLU A 76 8.99 4.69 -15.25
N SER A 77 9.94 5.55 -15.61
CA SER A 77 10.39 5.72 -16.99
C SER A 77 10.93 4.40 -17.56
N ARG A 78 11.79 3.69 -16.79
CA ARG A 78 12.33 2.38 -17.18
C ARG A 78 11.24 1.32 -17.35
N ILE A 79 10.39 1.13 -16.34
CA ILE A 79 9.37 0.06 -16.30
C ILE A 79 8.29 0.29 -17.36
N PHE A 80 7.94 1.55 -17.66
CA PHE A 80 6.84 1.87 -18.59
C PHE A 80 7.31 2.37 -19.96
N GLY A 81 8.59 2.23 -20.29
CA GLY A 81 9.13 2.64 -21.59
C GLY A 81 8.92 4.13 -21.89
N GLY A 82 9.14 4.98 -20.88
CA GLY A 82 8.96 6.44 -20.97
C GLY A 82 7.53 6.88 -21.26
N ALA A 83 6.52 6.07 -20.91
CA ALA A 83 5.12 6.40 -21.18
C ALA A 83 4.65 7.67 -20.46
N TYR A 84 5.23 7.96 -19.31
CA TYR A 84 4.79 9.02 -18.39
C TYR A 84 5.74 10.22 -18.30
N ASP A 85 6.88 10.19 -18.98
CA ASP A 85 7.98 11.14 -18.76
C ASP A 85 7.53 12.59 -18.95
N ASP A 86 6.73 12.83 -20.00
CA ASP A 86 6.12 14.12 -20.32
C ASP A 86 4.63 14.21 -19.95
N ALA A 87 4.09 13.21 -19.25
CA ALA A 87 2.67 13.13 -18.91
C ALA A 87 2.36 13.87 -17.59
N PRO A 88 1.15 14.44 -17.43
CA PRO A 88 0.73 15.06 -16.18
C PRO A 88 0.79 14.09 -15.00
N ALA A 89 1.07 14.61 -13.80
CA ALA A 89 1.22 13.84 -12.56
C ALA A 89 -0.01 12.97 -12.25
N GLU A 90 -1.21 13.48 -12.56
CA GLU A 90 -2.50 12.85 -12.33
C GLU A 90 -2.73 11.62 -13.22
N THR A 91 -1.96 11.50 -14.30
CA THR A 91 -2.04 10.34 -15.19
C THR A 91 -1.16 9.19 -14.71
N ARG A 92 -0.24 9.41 -13.78
CA ARG A 92 0.69 8.39 -13.30
C ARG A 92 -0.01 7.31 -12.49
N PRO A 93 0.48 6.06 -12.52
CA PRO A 93 -0.20 4.95 -11.89
C PRO A 93 -0.24 5.08 -10.38
N VAL A 94 -1.29 4.50 -9.79
CA VAL A 94 -1.40 4.27 -8.35
C VAL A 94 -0.75 2.94 -8.02
N TYR A 95 -0.02 2.88 -6.91
CA TYR A 95 0.71 1.69 -6.49
C TYR A 95 -0.08 0.94 -5.42
N GLY A 96 -0.13 -0.37 -5.57
CA GLY A 96 -0.70 -1.33 -4.62
C GLY A 96 0.01 -2.66 -4.74
N ALA A 97 -0.68 -3.75 -4.39
CA ALA A 97 -0.16 -5.10 -4.59
C ALA A 97 -1.27 -6.09 -4.89
N LEU A 98 -0.92 -7.17 -5.60
CA LEU A 98 -1.83 -8.28 -5.88
C LEU A 98 -1.98 -9.15 -4.62
N ASN A 99 -3.21 -9.37 -4.16
CA ASN A 99 -3.46 -10.18 -2.96
C ASN A 99 -3.48 -11.68 -3.25
N PHE A 100 -2.42 -12.20 -3.89
CA PHE A 100 -2.28 -13.61 -4.27
C PHE A 100 -2.24 -14.54 -3.05
N ARG A 101 -1.72 -14.05 -1.91
CA ARG A 101 -1.75 -14.74 -0.61
C ARG A 101 -3.11 -14.69 0.10
N ARG A 102 -4.09 -13.95 -0.44
CA ARG A 102 -5.45 -13.76 0.13
C ARG A 102 -5.43 -13.31 1.60
N ARG A 103 -4.51 -12.41 1.95
CA ARG A 103 -4.37 -11.87 3.31
C ARG A 103 -5.54 -10.92 3.62
N GLN A 104 -6.15 -11.08 4.80
CA GLN A 104 -7.24 -10.20 5.24
C GLN A 104 -6.80 -8.75 5.46
N VAL A 105 -5.52 -8.53 5.74
CA VAL A 105 -4.93 -7.19 5.95
C VAL A 105 -4.49 -6.52 4.64
N GLY A 106 -4.81 -7.13 3.48
CA GLY A 106 -4.35 -6.70 2.17
C GLY A 106 -3.01 -7.30 1.78
N ALA A 107 -2.64 -7.13 0.52
CA ALA A 107 -1.46 -7.75 -0.07
C ALA A 107 -0.14 -7.22 0.51
N ALA A 108 -0.06 -5.91 0.81
CA ALA A 108 1.17 -5.26 1.25
C ALA A 108 0.96 -4.48 2.56
N PRO A 109 0.75 -5.18 3.71
CA PRO A 109 0.53 -4.56 5.01
C PRO A 109 1.71 -3.71 5.48
N ARG A 110 2.90 -3.88 4.87
CA ARG A 110 4.04 -2.96 5.02
C ARG A 110 3.67 -1.50 4.88
N PHE A 111 2.70 -1.15 4.03
CA PHE A 111 2.35 0.23 3.70
C PHE A 111 1.12 0.75 4.43
N GLY A 112 0.46 -0.04 5.27
CA GLY A 112 -0.76 0.45 5.91
C GLY A 112 -1.54 -0.59 6.68
N SER A 113 -2.27 -0.08 7.67
CA SER A 113 -3.19 -0.83 8.52
C SER A 113 -4.60 -0.95 7.94
N ALA A 114 -4.89 -0.29 6.84
CA ALA A 114 -6.13 -0.41 6.09
C ALA A 114 -5.82 -0.63 4.62
N HIS A 115 -6.80 -1.08 3.85
CA HIS A 115 -6.67 -1.12 2.41
C HIS A 115 -8.01 -0.94 1.69
N PHE A 116 -7.93 -0.38 0.48
CA PHE A 116 -9.00 -0.54 -0.49
C PHE A 116 -8.80 -1.85 -1.24
N ARG A 117 -9.87 -2.65 -1.37
CA ARG A 117 -9.95 -3.78 -2.29
C ARG A 117 -10.57 -3.29 -3.59
N LEU A 118 -9.82 -3.38 -4.68
CA LEU A 118 -10.28 -2.90 -5.98
C LEU A 118 -11.16 -3.94 -6.68
N THR A 119 -12.05 -3.45 -7.54
CA THR A 119 -12.90 -4.29 -8.39
C THR A 119 -12.07 -5.08 -9.41
N ALA A 120 -12.62 -6.20 -9.92
CA ALA A 120 -11.97 -7.00 -10.96
C ALA A 120 -11.64 -6.19 -12.22
N ASP A 121 -12.45 -5.18 -12.56
CA ASP A 121 -12.21 -4.28 -13.71
C ASP A 121 -10.87 -3.53 -13.61
N ALA A 122 -10.35 -3.32 -12.39
CA ALA A 122 -9.04 -2.71 -12.20
C ALA A 122 -7.91 -3.57 -12.79
N LEU A 123 -8.03 -4.91 -12.76
CA LEU A 123 -6.99 -5.82 -13.25
C LEU A 123 -6.63 -5.59 -14.72
N SER A 124 -7.63 -5.27 -15.55
CA SER A 124 -7.46 -5.02 -16.99
C SER A 124 -6.53 -3.85 -17.32
N ARG A 125 -6.31 -2.96 -16.35
CA ARG A 125 -5.47 -1.77 -16.46
C ARG A 125 -4.35 -1.74 -15.43
N THR A 126 -3.98 -2.90 -14.91
CA THR A 126 -2.89 -3.03 -13.94
C THR A 126 -1.72 -3.79 -14.54
N THR A 127 -0.52 -3.25 -14.33
CA THR A 127 0.73 -3.99 -14.52
C THR A 127 1.25 -4.44 -13.17
N PHE A 128 2.16 -5.42 -13.20
CA PHE A 128 2.75 -5.99 -12.02
C PHE A 128 4.25 -6.17 -12.22
N CYS A 129 5.00 -6.14 -11.12
CA CYS A 129 6.40 -6.55 -11.10
C CYS A 129 6.74 -7.35 -9.85
N TYR A 130 7.77 -8.18 -9.96
CA TYR A 130 8.36 -8.89 -8.83
C TYR A 130 9.89 -8.97 -9.02
N PRO A 131 10.71 -8.60 -8.01
CA PRO A 131 10.33 -7.95 -6.75
C PRO A 131 9.81 -6.50 -6.97
N ASP A 132 9.69 -5.69 -5.92
CA ASP A 132 9.14 -4.32 -6.03
C ASP A 132 9.97 -3.39 -6.94
N SER A 133 9.36 -2.29 -7.42
CA SER A 133 9.97 -1.36 -8.39
C SER A 133 11.32 -0.77 -7.93
N TYR A 134 11.56 -0.68 -6.63
CA TYR A 134 12.81 -0.13 -6.09
C TYR A 134 13.99 -1.08 -6.27
N LEU A 135 13.73 -2.39 -6.26
CA LEU A 135 14.73 -3.44 -6.40
C LEU A 135 15.10 -3.76 -7.86
N GLU A 136 14.75 -2.87 -8.79
CA GLU A 136 15.07 -2.99 -10.22
C GLU A 136 14.62 -4.32 -10.84
N PRO A 137 13.32 -4.65 -10.77
CA PRO A 137 12.83 -5.94 -11.21
C PRO A 137 12.97 -6.11 -12.72
N GLU A 138 13.23 -7.36 -13.13
CA GLU A 138 13.26 -7.77 -14.53
C GLU A 138 12.04 -8.62 -14.92
N SER A 139 11.26 -9.05 -13.92
CA SER A 139 10.05 -9.86 -14.13
C SER A 139 8.80 -9.01 -14.01
N PHE A 140 7.97 -9.10 -15.05
CA PHE A 140 6.74 -8.31 -15.19
C PHE A 140 5.52 -9.19 -15.48
N GLY A 141 4.35 -8.64 -15.16
CA GLY A 141 3.07 -9.30 -15.39
C GLY A 141 1.96 -8.32 -15.76
N VAL A 142 0.95 -8.86 -16.44
CA VAL A 142 -0.36 -8.24 -16.70
C VAL A 142 -1.44 -9.30 -16.49
N ALA A 143 -2.71 -8.91 -16.43
CA ALA A 143 -3.81 -9.85 -16.18
C ALA A 143 -3.81 -11.06 -17.15
N ASP A 144 -3.46 -10.88 -18.42
CA ASP A 144 -3.43 -11.98 -19.39
C ASP A 144 -2.15 -12.83 -19.34
N ARG A 145 -1.11 -12.36 -18.65
CA ARG A 145 0.25 -12.95 -18.63
C ARG A 145 0.89 -12.76 -17.27
N MET A 146 0.74 -13.75 -16.39
CA MET A 146 1.08 -13.67 -14.98
C MET A 146 2.00 -14.82 -14.54
N SER A 147 3.29 -14.72 -14.86
CA SER A 147 4.32 -15.64 -14.33
C SER A 147 4.79 -15.30 -12.91
N LEU A 148 4.41 -14.13 -12.37
CA LEU A 148 4.98 -13.61 -11.12
C LEU A 148 4.52 -14.36 -9.86
N ILE A 149 3.36 -15.01 -9.90
CA ILE A 149 2.84 -15.76 -8.74
C ILE A 149 3.78 -16.91 -8.40
N GLU A 150 4.19 -17.71 -9.39
CA GLU A 150 5.12 -18.82 -9.18
C GLU A 150 6.47 -18.34 -8.64
N LEU A 151 6.98 -17.21 -9.14
CA LEU A 151 8.22 -16.60 -8.66
C LEU A 151 8.11 -16.17 -7.20
N ALA A 152 7.03 -15.48 -6.83
CA ALA A 152 6.80 -15.02 -5.46
C ALA A 152 6.51 -16.19 -4.50
N GLU A 153 5.88 -17.27 -4.96
CA GLU A 153 5.66 -18.48 -4.17
C GLU A 153 6.93 -19.27 -3.88
N ALA A 154 7.91 -19.23 -4.79
CA ALA A 154 9.19 -19.93 -4.65
C ALA A 154 10.23 -19.15 -3.83
N ASP A 155 10.02 -17.86 -3.60
CA ASP A 155 10.93 -16.99 -2.86
C ASP A 155 10.66 -17.01 -1.33
N ASP A 156 11.70 -16.80 -0.53
CA ASP A 156 11.64 -16.79 0.93
C ASP A 156 11.94 -15.38 1.45
N GLN A 157 10.94 -14.51 1.32
CA GLN A 157 10.99 -13.12 1.78
C GLN A 157 10.41 -12.94 3.19
N ASP A 158 10.80 -11.85 3.84
CA ASP A 158 10.06 -11.37 5.00
C ASP A 158 8.57 -11.18 4.64
N VAL A 159 7.65 -11.53 5.53
CA VAL A 159 6.20 -11.38 5.29
C VAL A 159 5.78 -9.99 4.81
N LEU A 160 6.50 -8.93 5.23
CA LEU A 160 6.24 -7.56 4.80
C LEU A 160 6.77 -7.25 3.40
N ASP A 161 7.68 -8.06 2.87
CA ASP A 161 8.30 -7.94 1.56
C ASP A 161 7.78 -9.03 0.58
N ASP A 162 7.02 -10.04 1.07
CA ASP A 162 6.27 -11.04 0.28
C ASP A 162 4.99 -10.44 -0.34
N TYR A 163 5.18 -9.65 -1.40
CA TYR A 163 4.09 -9.11 -2.23
C TYR A 163 4.52 -8.97 -3.70
N ILE A 164 3.55 -9.09 -4.60
CA ILE A 164 3.70 -8.70 -6.01
C ILE A 164 3.18 -7.27 -6.15
N GLU A 165 4.07 -6.34 -6.51
CA GLU A 165 3.69 -4.94 -6.65
C GLU A 165 2.77 -4.76 -7.86
N ALA A 166 1.74 -3.93 -7.68
CA ALA A 166 0.75 -3.63 -8.71
C ALA A 166 0.78 -2.13 -9.02
N GLN A 167 0.80 -1.78 -10.31
CA GLN A 167 0.68 -0.40 -10.78
C GLN A 167 -0.61 -0.25 -11.58
N VAL A 168 -1.61 0.39 -10.96
CA VAL A 168 -2.94 0.60 -11.54
C VAL A 168 -2.88 1.85 -12.41
N HIS A 169 -3.01 1.66 -13.72
CA HIS A 169 -3.04 2.75 -14.69
C HIS A 169 -4.44 3.39 -14.71
N ALA A 170 -4.47 4.72 -14.89
CA ALA A 170 -5.64 5.59 -14.73
C ALA A 170 -6.07 5.87 -13.27
N PRO A 171 -6.78 7.00 -13.02
CA PRO A 171 -7.25 7.34 -11.68
C PRO A 171 -8.17 6.26 -11.10
N VAL A 172 -7.98 5.97 -9.81
CA VAL A 172 -8.83 5.06 -9.04
C VAL A 172 -9.93 5.87 -8.37
N ARG A 173 -11.17 5.71 -8.83
CA ARG A 173 -12.35 6.35 -8.25
C ARG A 173 -13.01 5.43 -7.24
N ILE A 174 -13.34 5.96 -6.06
CA ILE A 174 -13.91 5.14 -4.99
C ILE A 174 -15.30 4.62 -5.36
N ASP A 175 -16.11 5.39 -6.09
CA ASP A 175 -17.47 5.03 -6.49
C ASP A 175 -17.58 3.97 -7.59
N ARG A 176 -16.45 3.60 -8.21
CA ARG A 176 -16.41 2.71 -9.39
C ARG A 176 -15.41 1.58 -9.25
N ASP A 177 -14.25 1.87 -8.70
CA ASP A 177 -13.08 0.99 -8.76
C ASP A 177 -12.81 0.28 -7.44
N VAL A 178 -13.62 0.51 -6.40
CA VAL A 178 -13.43 -0.03 -5.06
C VAL A 178 -14.66 -0.84 -4.66
N ASP A 179 -14.45 -2.11 -4.33
CA ASP A 179 -15.49 -2.96 -3.74
C ASP A 179 -15.67 -2.63 -2.25
N ALA A 180 -14.55 -2.53 -1.52
CA ALA A 180 -14.57 -2.29 -0.09
C ALA A 180 -13.34 -1.50 0.40
N LEU A 181 -13.56 -0.70 1.44
CA LEU A 181 -12.56 -0.24 2.38
C LEU A 181 -12.51 -1.20 3.57
N VAL A 182 -11.37 -1.85 3.79
CA VAL A 182 -11.16 -2.76 4.92
C VAL A 182 -10.31 -2.07 5.99
N LEU A 183 -10.83 -1.98 7.21
CA LEU A 183 -10.21 -1.25 8.33
C LEU A 183 -9.74 -2.17 9.45
N ASP A 184 -8.76 -1.67 10.21
CA ASP A 184 -8.33 -2.25 11.47
C ASP A 184 -9.33 -1.95 12.61
N PRO A 185 -9.71 -2.93 13.45
CA PRO A 185 -10.67 -2.74 14.54
C PRO A 185 -10.33 -1.64 15.56
N SER A 186 -9.07 -1.20 15.66
CA SER A 186 -8.69 -0.07 16.52
C SER A 186 -9.29 1.27 16.07
N HIS A 187 -9.81 1.34 14.84
CA HIS A 187 -10.52 2.50 14.31
C HIS A 187 -12.04 2.49 14.58
N ARG A 188 -12.58 1.48 15.26
CA ARG A 188 -13.97 1.51 15.72
C ARG A 188 -14.22 2.65 16.72
N ASP A 189 -15.39 3.26 16.61
CA ASP A 189 -15.86 4.41 17.37
C ASP A 189 -14.90 5.61 17.26
N THR A 190 -14.37 5.86 16.06
CA THR A 190 -13.45 6.98 15.78
C THR A 190 -13.89 7.85 14.61
N ASP A 191 -13.21 8.99 14.44
CA ASP A 191 -13.33 9.86 13.26
C ASP A 191 -13.02 9.14 11.94
N VAL A 192 -12.13 8.15 11.97
CA VAL A 192 -11.82 7.27 10.82
C VAL A 192 -13.03 6.46 10.38
N GLU A 193 -13.73 5.81 11.30
CA GLU A 193 -14.95 5.04 10.99
C GLU A 193 -16.05 5.97 10.47
N ALA A 194 -16.28 7.10 11.15
CA ALA A 194 -17.28 8.08 10.73
C ALA A 194 -16.98 8.69 9.35
N ALA A 195 -15.70 8.79 8.94
CA ALA A 195 -15.32 9.19 7.59
C ALA A 195 -15.51 8.04 6.58
N ALA A 196 -15.14 6.82 6.94
CA ALA A 196 -15.28 5.64 6.10
C ALA A 196 -16.75 5.37 5.71
N GLU A 197 -17.69 5.56 6.64
CA GLU A 197 -19.13 5.41 6.39
C GLU A 197 -19.70 6.38 5.33
N LYS A 198 -18.97 7.45 5.00
CA LYS A 198 -19.37 8.41 3.97
C LYS A 198 -18.86 8.05 2.58
N LEU A 199 -17.95 7.08 2.47
CA LEU A 199 -17.43 6.65 1.18
C LEU A 199 -18.46 5.79 0.43
N PRO A 200 -18.52 5.89 -0.90
CA PRO A 200 -19.46 5.13 -1.73
C PRO A 200 -19.01 3.68 -1.97
N CYS A 201 -18.56 2.97 -0.94
CA CYS A 201 -18.11 1.57 -1.02
C CYS A 201 -18.41 0.82 0.30
N ALA A 202 -18.32 -0.51 0.30
CA ALA A 202 -18.52 -1.27 1.53
C ALA A 202 -17.42 -0.97 2.57
N VAL A 203 -17.79 -0.93 3.85
CA VAL A 203 -16.83 -0.85 4.96
C VAL A 203 -16.75 -2.22 5.63
N GLU A 204 -15.57 -2.82 5.59
CA GLU A 204 -15.27 -4.13 6.16
C GLU A 204 -14.16 -4.01 7.21
N TRP A 205 -13.95 -5.09 7.97
CA TRP A 205 -12.97 -5.13 9.04
C TRP A 205 -12.17 -6.42 8.99
N HIS A 206 -10.85 -6.32 9.13
CA HIS A 206 -9.98 -7.49 9.29
C HIS A 206 -9.75 -7.83 10.77
N ALA A 207 -9.08 -8.95 11.06
CA ALA A 207 -8.83 -9.43 12.43
C ALA A 207 -8.10 -8.44 13.34
N GLY A 208 -7.18 -7.65 12.79
CA GLY A 208 -6.56 -6.50 13.46
C GLY A 208 -5.07 -6.66 13.75
N PHE A 209 -4.42 -5.56 14.11
CA PHE A 209 -3.02 -5.52 14.53
C PHE A 209 -2.91 -5.14 16.01
N ARG A 210 -2.31 -6.03 16.80
CA ARG A 210 -2.09 -5.87 18.24
C ARG A 210 -0.73 -6.44 18.61
N LEU A 211 0.19 -5.60 19.05
CA LEU A 211 1.52 -6.02 19.50
C LEU A 211 1.75 -5.60 20.94
N THR A 212 2.04 -6.55 21.82
CA THR A 212 2.41 -6.24 23.21
C THR A 212 3.85 -5.73 23.26
N VAL A 213 4.17 -4.89 24.25
CA VAL A 213 5.54 -4.44 24.49
C VAL A 213 6.46 -5.63 24.79
N ASP A 214 5.96 -6.65 25.49
CA ASP A 214 6.74 -7.85 25.78
C ASP A 214 7.11 -8.62 24.51
N GLU A 215 6.19 -8.72 23.54
CA GLU A 215 6.51 -9.31 22.24
C GLU A 215 7.45 -8.42 21.43
N LEU A 216 7.22 -7.09 21.42
CA LEU A 216 8.11 -6.14 20.75
C LEU A 216 9.57 -6.27 21.21
N ARG A 217 9.80 -6.40 22.52
CA ARG A 217 11.14 -6.54 23.13
C ARG A 217 11.88 -7.82 22.73
N ARG A 218 11.17 -8.84 22.21
CA ARG A 218 11.79 -10.10 21.75
C ARG A 218 12.49 -9.97 20.40
N HIS A 219 12.27 -8.86 19.68
CA HIS A 219 12.75 -8.69 18.30
C HIS A 219 13.70 -7.49 18.09
N PRO A 220 14.72 -7.25 18.94
CA PRO A 220 15.59 -6.09 18.81
C PRO A 220 16.35 -6.04 17.48
N ASP A 221 16.64 -7.19 16.89
CA ASP A 221 17.43 -7.32 15.66
C ASP A 221 16.62 -7.08 14.36
N TYR A 222 15.29 -6.96 14.43
CA TYR A 222 14.47 -6.86 13.22
C TYR A 222 14.63 -5.50 12.50
N ARG A 223 14.41 -4.39 13.21
CA ARG A 223 14.69 -3.04 12.71
C ARG A 223 15.67 -2.27 13.60
N GLY A 224 15.93 -2.74 14.82
CA GLY A 224 16.89 -2.15 15.75
C GLY A 224 16.26 -1.73 17.08
N GLN A 225 17.07 -1.80 18.14
CA GLN A 225 16.67 -1.50 19.52
C GLN A 225 16.00 -0.13 19.68
N ALA A 226 16.48 0.91 18.98
CA ALA A 226 15.91 2.25 19.07
C ALA A 226 14.41 2.30 18.70
N TYR A 227 13.94 1.41 17.83
CA TYR A 227 12.53 1.33 17.44
C TYR A 227 11.70 0.48 18.41
N VAL A 228 12.33 -0.50 19.08
CA VAL A 228 11.72 -1.18 20.23
C VAL A 228 11.47 -0.18 21.35
N ASP A 229 12.48 0.62 21.70
CA ASP A 229 12.38 1.64 22.74
C ASP A 229 11.31 2.70 22.40
N LEU A 230 11.25 3.14 21.14
CA LEU A 230 10.21 4.05 20.66
C LEU A 230 8.81 3.41 20.74
N GLY A 231 8.67 2.16 20.29
CA GLY A 231 7.40 1.44 20.35
C GLY A 231 6.92 1.26 21.80
N GLU A 232 7.83 0.96 22.72
CA GLU A 232 7.52 0.92 24.15
C GLU A 232 7.08 2.29 24.69
N ALA A 233 7.78 3.36 24.31
CA ALA A 233 7.49 4.72 24.79
C ALA A 233 6.11 5.25 24.34
N ILE A 234 5.60 4.81 23.19
CA ILE A 234 4.28 5.22 22.69
C ILE A 234 3.16 4.23 23.02
N ALA A 235 3.48 3.04 23.51
CA ALA A 235 2.49 2.03 23.84
C ALA A 235 1.55 2.51 24.93
N VAL A 236 0.26 2.18 24.79
CA VAL A 236 -0.77 2.50 25.79
C VAL A 236 -1.12 1.23 26.53
N ALA A 237 -0.96 1.23 27.85
CA ALA A 237 -1.16 0.04 28.70
C ALA A 237 -0.38 -1.20 28.20
N GLY A 238 0.85 -1.00 27.72
CA GLY A 238 1.72 -2.07 27.24
C GLY A 238 1.32 -2.65 25.87
N LEU A 239 0.44 -1.99 25.11
CA LEU A 239 -0.03 -2.45 23.81
C LEU A 239 0.19 -1.39 22.72
N LEU A 240 0.55 -1.86 21.53
CA LEU A 240 0.57 -1.12 20.28
C LEU A 240 -0.57 -1.56 19.37
N THR A 241 -1.23 -0.58 18.75
CA THR A 241 -2.27 -0.74 17.72
C THR A 241 -2.06 0.33 16.64
N PRO A 242 -2.67 0.17 15.44
CA PRO A 242 -2.55 1.18 14.39
C PRO A 242 -3.00 2.58 14.84
N ARG A 243 -4.12 2.67 15.57
CA ARG A 243 -4.61 3.93 16.15
C ARG A 243 -3.60 4.60 17.09
N ILE A 244 -2.90 3.84 17.94
CA ILE A 244 -1.88 4.39 18.84
C ILE A 244 -0.73 4.97 18.03
N LEU A 245 -0.27 4.24 17.02
CA LEU A 245 0.81 4.69 16.15
C LEU A 245 0.43 5.93 15.34
N GLY A 246 -0.81 5.97 14.83
CA GLY A 246 -1.32 7.14 14.13
C GLY A 246 -1.52 8.35 15.04
N ALA A 247 -1.94 8.16 16.30
CA ALA A 247 -1.98 9.24 17.28
C ALA A 247 -0.57 9.80 17.58
N ALA A 248 0.44 8.93 17.68
CA ALA A 248 1.83 9.37 17.82
C ALA A 248 2.28 10.19 16.60
N ALA A 249 1.95 9.74 15.39
CA ALA A 249 2.25 10.46 14.15
C ALA A 249 1.60 11.84 14.10
N ARG A 250 0.30 11.93 14.39
CA ARG A 250 -0.46 13.20 14.39
C ARG A 250 0.04 14.20 15.43
N SER A 251 0.72 13.74 16.48
CA SER A 251 1.28 14.64 17.48
C SER A 251 2.46 15.48 16.96
N GLY A 252 3.09 15.09 15.84
CA GLY A 252 4.26 15.78 15.28
C GLY A 252 5.53 15.71 16.14
N ARG A 253 5.50 14.95 17.25
CA ARG A 253 6.61 14.86 18.21
C ARG A 253 7.67 13.82 17.85
N TYR A 254 7.38 12.95 16.88
CA TYR A 254 8.23 11.82 16.53
C TYR A 254 8.57 11.86 15.05
N ASP A 255 9.77 11.38 14.72
CA ASP A 255 10.19 11.20 13.33
C ASP A 255 9.31 10.15 12.61
N GLU A 256 8.81 10.50 11.42
CA GLU A 256 7.89 9.64 10.67
C GLU A 256 8.57 8.35 10.20
N GLN A 257 9.87 8.41 9.84
CA GLN A 257 10.60 7.23 9.43
C GLN A 257 10.82 6.27 10.61
N ALA A 258 11.04 6.80 11.82
CA ALA A 258 11.10 6.00 13.04
C ALA A 258 9.74 5.34 13.34
N LEU A 259 8.63 6.08 13.25
CA LEU A 259 7.29 5.52 13.43
C LEU A 259 6.96 4.46 12.36
N LYS A 260 7.43 4.62 11.12
CA LYS A 260 7.33 3.59 10.08
C LYS A 260 8.09 2.32 10.48
N ARG A 261 9.25 2.41 11.12
CA ARG A 261 9.96 1.22 11.61
C ARG A 261 9.21 0.54 12.75
N VAL A 262 8.55 1.30 13.64
CA VAL A 262 7.63 0.75 14.64
C VAL A 262 6.41 0.09 13.98
N TRP A 263 5.87 0.67 12.90
CA TRP A 263 4.82 0.03 12.11
C TRP A 263 5.26 -1.33 11.60
N HIS A 264 6.48 -1.48 11.10
CA HIS A 264 6.96 -2.78 10.61
C HIS A 264 6.95 -3.86 11.70
N TYR A 265 7.26 -3.51 12.95
CA TYR A 265 7.10 -4.45 14.07
C TYR A 265 5.65 -4.86 14.27
N LEU A 266 4.75 -3.88 14.35
CA LEU A 266 3.32 -4.13 14.55
C LEU A 266 2.72 -4.94 13.39
N ALA A 267 3.10 -4.63 12.15
CA ALA A 267 2.62 -5.30 10.95
C ALA A 267 3.15 -6.74 10.82
N ARG A 268 4.38 -7.01 11.28
CA ARG A 268 4.98 -8.35 11.20
C ARG A 268 4.55 -9.25 12.35
N PHE A 269 4.56 -8.75 13.58
CA PHE A 269 4.40 -9.55 14.80
C PHE A 269 3.04 -9.35 15.50
N GLY A 270 2.23 -8.39 15.04
CA GLY A 270 0.96 -8.05 15.66
C GLY A 270 -0.28 -8.51 14.91
N GLN A 271 -0.16 -9.20 13.78
CA GLN A 271 -1.32 -9.70 13.04
C GLN A 271 -2.11 -10.70 13.89
N CYS A 272 -3.39 -10.39 14.13
CA CYS A 272 -4.30 -11.32 14.79
C CYS A 272 -4.71 -12.45 13.82
N PRO A 273 -4.77 -13.71 14.28
CA PRO A 273 -5.24 -14.84 13.47
C PRO A 273 -6.69 -14.69 13.00
#